data_AF-F9HIS2-F1
#
_entry.id   AF-F9HIS2-F1
#
_cell.length_a   1.000
_cell.length_b   1.000
_cell.length_c   1.000
_cell.angle_alpha   90.00
_cell.angle_beta   90.00
_cell.angle_gamma   90.00
#
_symmetry.space_group_name_H-M   'P 1'
#
loop_
_entity.id
_entity.type
_entity.pdbx_description
1 polymer ?
#
loop_
_entity_poly.entity_id
_entity_poly.type
_entity_poly.pdbx_seq_one_letter_code
_entity_poly.pdbx_strand_id
1 'polypeptide(L)'
;MRYKEEVYSVYWDMQSAFQYLYGSSVKILDDGQVLYENQFMPSGTVIHDWHSAVNYQGARNTNQLPQLKCGHQYKICVFIETKPENSSYLKVEFLDALDETILSQIIKQDEIQTVTVPDNTHHYKIQLVSSGCHRFLFDCIDISEVETNEYSVDRYWISDLLNIDEEHKSMYVCFTEPDINRTGFIKESFQKQFPNLLLVNTSYKRALLYMEIQFFEMLLQQIESLADTYRISRVVFVGYGPISNIAALYYSKQFSNAYALITDDFLTEVEYQTVIDRYRKRVRYPVFKELLLHRFNPQKVMYYVESDSKKSEFANFDYLLEKSFLLQKIQIEQVENWITDNEI
;
A
#
# COMPACT_ATOMS: atom_id res chain seq x y z
N MET A 1 -4.65 -10.24 15.68
CA MET A 1 -5.33 -10.70 14.45
C MET A 1 -4.81 -9.82 13.31
N ARG A 2 -4.29 -10.36 12.20
CA ARG A 2 -3.53 -9.60 11.18
C ARG A 2 -4.37 -8.99 10.03
N TYR A 3 -5.65 -9.34 9.89
CA TYR A 3 -6.32 -9.25 8.59
C TYR A 3 -7.33 -8.10 8.40
N LYS A 4 -7.70 -7.34 9.44
CA LYS A 4 -8.84 -6.41 9.34
C LYS A 4 -8.54 -5.15 8.52
N GLU A 5 -7.28 -4.79 8.29
CA GLU A 5 -6.89 -3.53 7.64
C GLU A 5 -5.90 -3.72 6.48
N GLU A 6 -5.66 -4.96 6.05
CA GLU A 6 -4.73 -5.29 4.97
C GLU A 6 -5.48 -5.37 3.63
N VAL A 7 -5.01 -4.61 2.66
CA VAL A 7 -5.42 -4.76 1.26
C VAL A 7 -4.27 -5.44 0.53
N TYR A 8 -4.57 -6.57 -0.09
CA TYR A 8 -3.63 -7.30 -0.92
C TYR A 8 -3.77 -6.83 -2.37
N SER A 9 -2.68 -6.36 -2.96
CA SER A 9 -2.62 -5.89 -4.34
C SER A 9 -1.93 -6.93 -5.21
N VAL A 10 -2.66 -7.48 -6.17
CA VAL A 10 -2.18 -8.46 -7.14
C VAL A 10 -1.78 -7.74 -8.42
N TYR A 11 -0.50 -7.80 -8.76
CA TYR A 11 0.04 -7.21 -9.98
C TYR A 11 0.16 -8.24 -11.11
N TRP A 12 0.30 -7.76 -12.33
CA TRP A 12 0.57 -8.61 -13.49
C TRP A 12 2.05 -8.98 -13.53
N ASP A 13 2.34 -10.27 -13.47
CA ASP A 13 3.70 -10.78 -13.62
C ASP A 13 3.95 -11.23 -15.07
N MET A 14 4.86 -10.56 -15.76
CA MET A 14 5.23 -10.89 -17.15
C MET A 14 5.86 -12.28 -17.28
N GLN A 15 6.39 -12.85 -16.20
CA GLN A 15 6.95 -14.20 -16.17
C GLN A 15 5.87 -15.29 -16.03
N SER A 16 4.61 -14.90 -15.83
CA SER A 16 3.49 -15.84 -15.77
C SER A 16 3.38 -16.64 -17.07
N ALA A 17 3.26 -17.97 -16.92
CA ALA A 17 2.93 -18.86 -18.03
C ALA A 17 1.46 -18.76 -18.44
N PHE A 18 0.62 -18.13 -17.62
CA PHE A 18 -0.83 -18.09 -17.76
C PHE A 18 -1.32 -16.79 -18.42
N GLN A 19 -0.80 -16.49 -19.60
CA GLN A 19 -1.15 -15.28 -20.34
C GLN A 19 -1.37 -15.53 -21.83
N TYR A 20 -2.38 -14.87 -22.40
CA TYR A 20 -2.68 -14.94 -23.82
C TYR A 20 -1.83 -13.93 -24.60
N LEU A 21 -0.83 -14.42 -25.32
CA LEU A 21 0.13 -13.60 -26.08
C LEU A 21 -0.07 -13.64 -27.60
N TYR A 22 -0.97 -14.48 -28.10
CA TYR A 22 -1.13 -14.68 -29.55
C TYR A 22 -1.66 -13.41 -30.22
N GLY A 23 -0.81 -12.79 -31.05
CA GLY A 23 -1.14 -11.54 -31.75
C GLY A 23 -1.16 -10.31 -30.83
N SER A 24 -0.63 -10.42 -29.62
CA SER A 24 -0.69 -9.37 -28.59
C SER A 24 0.66 -8.68 -28.39
N SER A 25 0.61 -7.39 -28.10
CA SER A 25 1.74 -6.62 -27.60
C SER A 25 1.51 -6.33 -26.11
N VAL A 26 2.47 -6.70 -25.27
CA VAL A 26 2.42 -6.48 -23.81
C VAL A 26 3.66 -5.74 -23.37
N LYS A 27 3.50 -4.63 -22.65
CA LYS A 27 4.59 -3.78 -22.15
C LYS A 27 4.32 -3.34 -20.71
N ILE A 28 5.32 -3.45 -19.85
CA ILE A 28 5.31 -2.79 -18.55
C ILE A 28 5.73 -1.33 -18.78
N LEU A 29 4.90 -0.39 -18.37
CA LEU A 29 5.19 1.05 -18.40
C LEU A 29 6.06 1.46 -17.20
N ASP A 30 6.64 2.66 -17.27
CA ASP A 30 7.53 3.15 -16.23
C ASP A 30 6.86 3.18 -14.85
N ASP A 31 5.58 3.59 -14.80
CA ASP A 31 4.63 3.62 -13.64
C ASP A 31 4.32 2.22 -13.06
N GLY A 32 4.72 1.15 -13.76
CA GLY A 32 4.48 -0.23 -13.37
C GLY A 32 3.16 -0.81 -13.88
N GLN A 33 2.34 -0.03 -14.58
CA GLN A 33 1.13 -0.52 -15.23
C GLN A 33 1.50 -1.38 -16.44
N VAL A 34 0.63 -2.33 -16.79
CA VAL A 34 0.78 -3.19 -17.97
C VAL A 34 -0.12 -2.69 -19.08
N LEU A 35 0.50 -2.22 -20.15
CA LEU A 35 -0.16 -1.90 -21.41
C LEU A 35 -0.26 -3.17 -22.25
N TYR A 36 -1.48 -3.56 -22.56
CA TYR A 36 -1.80 -4.69 -23.43
C TYR A 36 -2.56 -4.21 -24.66
N GLU A 37 -2.19 -4.69 -25.85
CA GLU A 37 -2.84 -4.37 -27.12
C GLU A 37 -3.02 -5.62 -27.98
N ASN A 38 -4.25 -5.91 -28.40
CA ASN A 38 -4.61 -6.93 -29.38
C ASN A 38 -5.92 -6.56 -30.09
N GLN A 39 -5.84 -6.17 -31.37
CA GLN A 39 -7.01 -5.73 -32.16
C GLN A 39 -7.95 -6.86 -32.59
N PHE A 40 -7.52 -8.12 -32.48
CA PHE A 40 -8.25 -9.28 -32.98
C PHE A 40 -8.56 -10.28 -31.86
N MET A 41 -8.59 -9.81 -30.62
CA MET A 41 -8.88 -10.63 -29.46
C MET A 41 -10.33 -11.13 -29.50
N PRO A 42 -10.57 -12.45 -29.52
CA PRO A 42 -11.92 -12.99 -29.44
C PRO A 42 -12.55 -12.68 -28.08
N SER A 43 -13.85 -12.33 -28.09
CA SER A 43 -14.62 -12.19 -26.85
C SER A 43 -14.69 -13.53 -26.09
N GLY A 44 -14.65 -13.48 -24.76
CA GLY A 44 -14.57 -14.64 -23.87
C GLY A 44 -13.17 -15.21 -23.68
N THR A 45 -12.15 -14.67 -24.35
CA THR A 45 -10.76 -15.14 -24.18
C THR A 45 -10.23 -14.74 -22.80
N VAL A 46 -9.70 -15.72 -22.07
CA VAL A 46 -8.93 -15.48 -20.84
C VAL A 46 -7.59 -14.88 -21.22
N ILE A 47 -7.35 -13.65 -20.79
CA ILE A 47 -6.15 -12.87 -21.10
C ILE A 47 -5.03 -13.20 -20.12
N HIS A 48 -5.35 -13.31 -18.83
CA HIS A 48 -4.39 -13.65 -17.78
C HIS A 48 -5.08 -14.38 -16.62
N ASP A 49 -4.41 -15.39 -16.05
CA ASP A 49 -4.85 -16.08 -14.84
C ASP A 49 -3.89 -15.85 -13.67
N TRP A 50 -4.45 -15.51 -12.51
CA TRP A 50 -3.76 -15.51 -11.23
C TRP A 50 -4.30 -16.64 -10.36
N HIS A 51 -3.42 -17.34 -9.66
CA HIS A 51 -3.76 -18.53 -8.88
C HIS A 51 -3.34 -18.40 -7.41
N SER A 52 -4.17 -18.90 -6.49
CA SER A 52 -3.87 -18.94 -5.04
C SER A 52 -3.04 -20.16 -4.63
N ALA A 53 -3.01 -21.19 -5.48
CA ALA A 53 -2.21 -22.38 -5.30
C ALA A 53 -1.69 -22.83 -6.68
N VAL A 54 -0.37 -22.95 -6.82
CA VAL A 54 0.26 -23.47 -8.04
C VAL A 54 1.31 -24.52 -7.70
N ASN A 55 1.37 -25.57 -8.52
CA ASN A 55 2.48 -26.52 -8.46
C ASN A 55 3.72 -25.90 -9.12
N TYR A 56 4.71 -25.56 -8.29
CA TYR A 56 5.94 -24.90 -8.75
C TYR A 56 6.69 -25.70 -9.83
N GLN A 57 6.71 -27.03 -9.78
CA GLN A 57 7.44 -27.84 -10.76
C GLN A 57 6.88 -27.70 -12.18
N GLY A 58 5.55 -27.55 -12.29
CA GLY A 58 4.86 -27.39 -13.57
C GLY A 58 4.78 -25.94 -14.03
N ALA A 59 4.41 -25.03 -13.13
CA ALA A 59 4.14 -23.63 -13.46
C ALA A 59 5.40 -22.73 -13.41
N ARG A 60 6.45 -23.14 -12.68
CA ARG A 60 7.62 -22.31 -12.31
C ARG A 60 7.25 -20.94 -11.75
N ASN A 61 6.04 -20.82 -11.20
CA ASN A 61 5.48 -19.61 -10.64
C ASN A 61 5.15 -19.85 -9.17
N THR A 62 5.18 -18.80 -8.36
CA THR A 62 4.73 -18.82 -6.96
C THR A 62 3.24 -18.49 -6.88
N ASN A 63 2.62 -18.71 -5.72
CA ASN A 63 1.25 -18.27 -5.49
C ASN A 63 1.17 -16.74 -5.65
N GLN A 64 0.28 -16.27 -6.51
CA GLN A 64 0.13 -14.85 -6.83
C GLN A 64 -1.02 -14.21 -6.03
N LEU A 65 -1.94 -15.05 -5.55
CA LEU A 65 -3.10 -14.63 -4.77
C LEU A 65 -2.92 -15.00 -3.30
N PRO A 66 -3.41 -14.18 -2.35
CA PRO A 66 -3.39 -14.50 -0.93
C PRO A 66 -4.29 -15.71 -0.62
N GLN A 67 -4.11 -16.32 0.56
CA GLN A 67 -5.09 -17.30 1.04
C GLN A 67 -6.31 -16.58 1.61
N LEU A 68 -7.50 -16.98 1.17
CA LEU A 68 -8.78 -16.49 1.68
C LEU A 68 -9.37 -17.48 2.67
N LYS A 69 -10.09 -16.97 3.68
CA LYS A 69 -10.75 -17.81 4.69
C LYS A 69 -12.14 -18.24 4.20
N CYS A 70 -12.42 -19.52 4.29
CA CYS A 70 -13.75 -20.09 4.07
C CYS A 70 -14.79 -19.42 4.98
N GLY A 71 -15.96 -19.10 4.43
CA GLY A 71 -17.08 -18.45 5.14
C GLY A 71 -16.92 -16.93 5.34
N HIS A 72 -15.77 -16.35 5.01
CA HIS A 72 -15.53 -14.90 5.10
C HIS A 72 -15.90 -14.19 3.79
N GLN A 73 -16.14 -12.88 3.89
CA GLN A 73 -16.44 -12.02 2.75
C GLN A 73 -15.27 -11.10 2.41
N TYR A 74 -14.99 -10.98 1.12
CA TYR A 74 -13.92 -10.14 0.59
C TYR A 74 -14.46 -9.17 -0.46
N LYS A 75 -13.97 -7.93 -0.43
CA LYS A 75 -14.13 -6.95 -1.51
C LYS A 75 -13.00 -7.19 -2.51
N ILE A 76 -13.36 -7.36 -3.79
CA ILE A 76 -12.40 -7.47 -4.88
C ILE A 76 -12.70 -6.36 -5.88
N CYS A 77 -11.66 -5.61 -6.24
CA CYS A 77 -11.73 -4.51 -7.20
C CYS A 77 -10.57 -4.60 -8.19
N VAL A 78 -10.81 -4.18 -9.43
CA VAL A 78 -9.78 -4.12 -10.48
C VAL A 78 -9.53 -2.68 -10.89
N PHE A 79 -8.26 -2.30 -10.93
CA PHE A 79 -7.81 -1.02 -11.47
C PHE A 79 -7.31 -1.25 -12.90
N ILE A 80 -8.18 -1.02 -13.87
CA ILE A 80 -7.92 -1.24 -15.29
C ILE A 80 -8.65 -0.20 -16.14
N GLU A 81 -7.97 0.36 -17.12
CA GLU A 81 -8.57 1.24 -18.13
C GLU A 81 -8.65 0.50 -19.46
N THR A 82 -9.85 0.34 -20.03
CA THR A 82 -10.05 -0.43 -21.27
C THR A 82 -10.46 0.44 -22.45
N LYS A 83 -10.10 -0.02 -23.66
CA LYS A 83 -10.51 0.53 -24.95
C LYS A 83 -10.93 -0.62 -25.87
N PRO A 84 -12.21 -0.72 -26.30
CA PRO A 84 -13.35 0.11 -25.89
C PRO A 84 -13.62 0.09 -24.37
N GLU A 85 -14.33 1.08 -23.83
CA GLU A 85 -14.66 1.10 -22.39
C GLU A 85 -15.52 -0.11 -21.99
N ASN A 86 -15.34 -0.61 -20.76
CA ASN A 86 -16.04 -1.77 -20.20
C ASN A 86 -15.92 -3.05 -21.05
N SER A 87 -14.81 -3.19 -21.77
CA SER A 87 -14.58 -4.33 -22.67
C SER A 87 -13.80 -5.49 -22.04
N SER A 88 -13.60 -5.48 -20.73
CA SER A 88 -13.07 -6.62 -19.97
C SER A 88 -13.76 -6.77 -18.62
N TYR A 89 -13.67 -7.96 -18.02
CA TYR A 89 -14.14 -8.24 -16.67
C TYR A 89 -13.22 -9.24 -15.97
N LEU A 90 -13.26 -9.26 -14.63
CA LEU A 90 -12.65 -10.34 -13.87
C LEU A 90 -13.66 -11.46 -13.62
N LYS A 91 -13.17 -12.70 -13.69
CA LYS A 91 -13.89 -13.89 -13.28
C LYS A 91 -13.14 -14.52 -12.10
N VAL A 92 -13.78 -14.58 -10.94
CA VAL A 92 -13.25 -15.24 -9.73
C VAL A 92 -13.87 -16.63 -9.65
N GLU A 93 -13.05 -17.67 -9.65
CA GLU A 93 -13.49 -19.08 -9.57
C GLU A 93 -12.93 -19.74 -8.32
N PHE A 94 -13.81 -20.29 -7.49
CA PHE A 94 -13.48 -21.10 -6.33
C PHE A 94 -13.56 -22.58 -6.70
N LEU A 95 -12.50 -23.32 -6.38
CA LEU A 95 -12.36 -24.72 -6.75
C LEU A 95 -12.19 -25.60 -5.51
N ASP A 96 -12.69 -26.82 -5.60
CA ASP A 96 -12.45 -27.85 -4.60
C ASP A 96 -11.07 -28.52 -4.77
N ALA A 97 -10.82 -29.61 -4.04
CA ALA A 97 -9.57 -30.35 -4.12
C ALA A 97 -9.42 -31.20 -5.39
N LEU A 98 -10.49 -31.35 -6.18
CA LEU A 98 -10.54 -32.10 -7.45
C LEU A 98 -10.51 -31.16 -8.67
N ASP A 99 -10.24 -29.87 -8.46
CA ASP A 99 -10.29 -28.81 -9.47
C ASP A 99 -11.69 -28.59 -10.08
N GLU A 100 -12.76 -28.99 -9.38
CA GLU A 100 -14.13 -28.71 -9.79
C GLU A 100 -14.57 -27.32 -9.30
N THR A 101 -15.21 -26.55 -10.19
CA THR A 101 -15.71 -25.20 -9.85
C THR A 101 -16.91 -25.29 -8.91
N ILE A 102 -16.75 -24.78 -7.70
CA ILE A 102 -17.83 -24.66 -6.70
C ILE A 102 -18.67 -23.42 -7.01
N LEU A 103 -18.00 -22.29 -7.24
CA LEU A 103 -18.63 -20.99 -7.43
C LEU A 103 -17.78 -20.17 -8.41
N SER A 104 -18.46 -19.46 -9.30
CA SER A 104 -17.84 -18.46 -10.18
C SER A 104 -18.58 -17.13 -10.03
N GLN A 105 -17.84 -16.04 -9.93
CA GLN A 105 -18.38 -14.68 -9.83
C GLN A 105 -17.70 -13.76 -10.84
N ILE A 106 -18.49 -12.89 -11.48
CA ILE A 106 -18.01 -11.93 -12.49
C ILE A 106 -18.02 -10.54 -11.87
N ILE A 107 -16.86 -9.90 -11.86
CA ILE A 107 -16.64 -8.52 -11.39
C ILE A 107 -16.36 -7.66 -12.63
N LYS A 108 -17.19 -6.66 -12.89
CA LYS A 108 -16.96 -5.74 -14.00
C LYS A 108 -15.94 -4.67 -13.63
N GLN A 109 -15.45 -3.95 -14.64
CA GLN A 109 -14.65 -2.75 -14.43
C GLN A 109 -15.43 -1.73 -13.57
N ASP A 110 -14.72 -1.03 -12.68
CA ASP A 110 -15.24 0.01 -11.77
C ASP A 110 -16.30 -0.47 -10.74
N GLU A 111 -16.60 -1.78 -10.69
CA GLU A 111 -17.45 -2.37 -9.66
C GLU A 111 -16.60 -2.94 -8.51
N ILE A 112 -16.87 -2.49 -7.28
CA ILE A 112 -16.38 -3.17 -6.08
C ILE A 112 -17.39 -4.25 -5.75
N GLN A 113 -17.00 -5.51 -5.92
CA GLN A 113 -17.90 -6.63 -5.64
C GLN A 113 -17.49 -7.37 -4.38
N THR A 114 -18.48 -7.62 -3.52
CA THR A 114 -18.33 -8.49 -2.37
C THR A 114 -18.53 -9.94 -2.79
N VAL A 115 -17.57 -10.78 -2.41
CA VAL A 115 -17.52 -12.21 -2.70
C VAL A 115 -17.45 -12.98 -1.38
N THR A 116 -18.37 -13.92 -1.16
CA THR A 116 -18.31 -14.85 -0.03
C THR A 116 -17.56 -16.10 -0.44
N VAL A 117 -16.52 -16.47 0.31
CA VAL A 117 -15.72 -17.66 0.02
C VAL A 117 -16.50 -18.91 0.46
N PRO A 118 -16.83 -19.85 -0.45
CA PRO A 118 -17.53 -21.08 -0.09
C PRO A 118 -16.73 -21.96 0.90
N ASP A 119 -17.42 -22.68 1.78
CA ASP A 119 -16.78 -23.48 2.85
C ASP A 119 -15.83 -24.57 2.35
N ASN A 120 -16.13 -25.16 1.18
CA ASN A 120 -15.36 -26.25 0.59
C ASN A 120 -14.26 -25.77 -0.37
N THR A 121 -13.93 -24.48 -0.36
CA THR A 121 -12.87 -23.93 -1.22
C THR A 121 -11.52 -24.49 -0.79
N HIS A 122 -10.87 -25.22 -1.70
CA HIS A 122 -9.48 -25.62 -1.53
C HIS A 122 -8.54 -24.54 -2.06
N HIS A 123 -8.85 -23.98 -3.22
CA HIS A 123 -8.08 -22.91 -3.85
C HIS A 123 -8.97 -22.09 -4.79
N TYR A 124 -8.48 -20.95 -5.24
CA TYR A 124 -9.20 -20.09 -6.17
C TYR A 124 -8.27 -19.48 -7.20
N LYS A 125 -8.85 -19.02 -8.29
CA LYS A 125 -8.17 -18.26 -9.33
C LYS A 125 -8.99 -17.04 -9.72
N ILE A 126 -8.28 -16.02 -10.20
CA ILE A 126 -8.88 -14.83 -10.78
C ILE A 126 -8.43 -14.79 -12.24
N GLN A 127 -9.37 -14.62 -13.15
CA GLN A 127 -9.11 -14.56 -14.58
C GLN A 127 -9.50 -13.18 -15.10
N LEU A 128 -8.62 -12.50 -15.83
CA LEU A 128 -8.98 -11.34 -16.62
C LEU A 128 -9.49 -11.82 -17.98
N VAL A 129 -10.76 -11.54 -18.29
CA VAL A 129 -11.42 -12.04 -19.50
C VAL A 129 -11.77 -10.89 -20.43
N SER A 130 -11.50 -11.09 -21.72
CA SER A 130 -11.90 -10.15 -22.76
C SER A 130 -13.39 -10.21 -23.04
N SER A 131 -14.01 -9.04 -23.14
CA SER A 131 -15.36 -8.83 -23.66
C SER A 131 -15.30 -7.89 -24.88
N GLY A 132 -14.38 -8.17 -25.81
CA GLY A 132 -14.12 -7.34 -26.98
C GLY A 132 -13.10 -6.23 -26.74
N CYS A 133 -12.16 -6.43 -25.82
CA CYS A 133 -11.11 -5.45 -25.53
C CYS A 133 -10.03 -5.45 -26.61
N HIS A 134 -9.69 -4.28 -27.11
CA HIS A 134 -8.59 -4.11 -28.08
C HIS A 134 -7.30 -3.65 -27.40
N ARG A 135 -7.45 -2.89 -26.32
CA ARG A 135 -6.35 -2.31 -25.57
C ARG A 135 -6.77 -2.07 -24.14
N PHE A 136 -5.90 -2.35 -23.19
CA PHE A 136 -6.10 -1.92 -21.81
C PHE A 136 -4.80 -1.54 -21.12
N LEU A 137 -4.95 -0.78 -20.04
CA LEU A 137 -3.90 -0.41 -19.11
C LEU A 137 -4.28 -0.98 -17.75
N PHE A 138 -3.57 -2.03 -17.33
CA PHE A 138 -3.82 -2.73 -16.07
C PHE A 138 -2.86 -2.23 -15.00
N ASP A 139 -3.36 -1.85 -13.83
CA ASP A 139 -2.54 -1.50 -12.66
C ASP A 139 -2.43 -2.70 -11.71
N CYS A 140 -3.53 -3.02 -11.02
CA CYS A 140 -3.60 -4.15 -10.09
C CYS A 140 -5.03 -4.59 -9.78
N ILE A 141 -5.15 -5.69 -9.05
CA ILE A 141 -6.39 -6.15 -8.42
C ILE A 141 -6.20 -6.01 -6.91
N ASP A 142 -7.10 -5.27 -6.26
CA ASP A 142 -7.09 -5.16 -4.79
C ASP A 142 -8.10 -6.15 -4.20
N ILE A 143 -7.65 -6.87 -3.16
CA ILE A 143 -8.43 -7.86 -2.41
C ILE A 143 -8.32 -7.49 -0.92
N SER A 144 -9.46 -7.23 -0.29
CA SER A 144 -9.52 -6.93 1.16
C SER A 144 -10.70 -7.63 1.82
N GLU A 145 -10.62 -7.87 3.13
CA GLU A 145 -11.77 -8.35 3.89
C GLU A 145 -12.84 -7.23 3.96
N VAL A 146 -14.13 -7.56 3.97
CA VAL A 146 -15.21 -6.53 3.95
C VAL A 146 -15.15 -5.61 5.17
N GLU A 147 -14.62 -6.10 6.29
CA GLU A 147 -14.46 -5.35 7.54
C GLU A 147 -13.37 -4.26 7.48
N THR A 148 -12.65 -4.12 6.37
CA THR A 148 -11.63 -3.09 6.17
C THR A 148 -12.23 -1.71 5.86
N ASN A 149 -11.61 -0.67 6.41
CA ASN A 149 -12.00 0.73 6.24
C ASN A 149 -12.07 1.14 4.76
N GLU A 150 -13.03 1.99 4.42
CA GLU A 150 -13.18 2.52 3.06
C GLU A 150 -12.10 3.56 2.75
N TYR A 151 -11.56 3.53 1.53
CA TYR A 151 -10.61 4.54 1.08
C TYR A 151 -11.25 5.93 1.12
N SER A 152 -10.55 6.89 1.72
CA SER A 152 -11.00 8.26 1.87
C SER A 152 -10.99 9.00 0.53
N VAL A 153 -9.91 8.83 -0.25
CA VAL A 153 -9.73 9.38 -1.61
C VAL A 153 -8.83 8.46 -2.42
N ASP A 154 -9.26 8.06 -3.62
CA ASP A 154 -8.47 7.36 -4.65
C ASP A 154 -7.36 6.44 -4.08
N ARG A 155 -7.73 5.32 -3.46
CA ARG A 155 -6.82 4.31 -2.89
C ARG A 155 -5.93 4.77 -1.73
N TYR A 156 -6.11 6.00 -1.23
CA TYR A 156 -5.59 6.47 0.04
C TYR A 156 -6.64 6.30 1.13
N TRP A 157 -6.20 5.85 2.29
CA TRP A 157 -7.00 5.75 3.49
C TRP A 157 -6.35 6.60 4.58
N ILE A 158 -7.12 7.53 5.13
CA ILE A 158 -6.78 8.29 6.32
C ILE A 158 -7.78 7.91 7.39
N SER A 159 -7.30 7.49 8.56
CA SER A 159 -8.19 7.16 9.68
C SER A 159 -8.86 8.41 10.25
N ASP A 160 -9.92 8.20 11.04
CA ASP A 160 -10.30 9.20 12.03
C ASP A 160 -9.19 9.38 13.09
N LEU A 161 -9.26 10.45 13.89
CA LEU A 161 -8.33 10.65 14.98
C LEU A 161 -8.56 9.58 16.07
N LEU A 162 -7.58 8.69 16.23
CA LEU A 162 -7.60 7.60 17.18
C LEU A 162 -7.02 8.04 18.53
N ASN A 163 -7.42 7.35 19.62
CA ASN A 163 -6.94 7.58 20.98
C ASN A 163 -6.97 9.07 21.39
N ILE A 164 -8.11 9.70 21.19
CA ILE A 164 -8.29 11.13 21.45
C ILE A 164 -7.97 11.44 22.91
N ASP A 165 -7.04 12.36 23.11
CA ASP A 165 -6.64 12.91 24.40
C ASP A 165 -6.63 14.44 24.29
N GLU A 166 -7.66 15.08 24.84
CA GLU A 166 -7.83 16.54 24.80
C GLU A 166 -6.79 17.30 25.63
N GLU A 167 -6.11 16.65 26.57
CA GLU A 167 -5.04 17.26 27.36
C GLU A 167 -3.72 17.25 26.60
N HIS A 168 -3.56 16.30 25.66
CA HIS A 168 -2.34 16.11 24.90
C HIS A 168 -2.27 17.05 23.68
N LYS A 169 -1.28 17.94 23.67
CA LYS A 169 -1.13 18.98 22.63
C LYS A 169 -0.46 18.54 21.33
N SER A 170 0.02 17.31 21.26
CA SER A 170 0.66 16.74 20.08
C SER A 170 -0.24 15.74 19.38
N MET A 171 -0.34 15.84 18.04
CA MET A 171 -0.92 14.83 17.15
C MET A 171 0.20 13.98 16.55
N TYR A 172 -0.02 12.67 16.45
CA TYR A 172 0.91 11.76 15.80
C TYR A 172 0.34 11.32 14.45
N VAL A 173 1.02 11.66 13.36
CA VAL A 173 0.63 11.24 12.00
C VAL A 173 1.56 10.12 11.56
N CYS A 174 1.05 8.89 11.51
CA CYS A 174 1.86 7.71 11.21
C CYS A 174 1.58 7.21 9.78
N PHE A 175 2.62 7.22 8.95
CA PHE A 175 2.56 6.65 7.61
C PHE A 175 2.87 5.16 7.67
N THR A 176 2.01 4.33 7.09
CA THR A 176 2.28 2.89 7.03
C THR A 176 3.37 2.59 6.00
N GLU A 177 4.25 1.65 6.31
CA GLU A 177 5.24 1.14 5.36
C GLU A 177 4.59 0.04 4.52
N PRO A 178 4.44 0.21 3.20
CA PRO A 178 3.87 -0.83 2.35
C PRO A 178 4.80 -2.04 2.30
N ASP A 179 4.20 -3.22 2.31
CA ASP A 179 4.92 -4.48 2.21
C ASP A 179 4.71 -5.07 0.79
N ILE A 180 5.34 -6.21 0.50
CA ILE A 180 5.22 -6.86 -0.79
C ILE A 180 3.76 -7.21 -1.06
N ASN A 181 3.20 -6.59 -2.10
CA ASN A 181 1.84 -6.83 -2.59
C ASN A 181 0.74 -6.62 -1.52
N ARG A 182 1.01 -5.82 -0.48
CA ARG A 182 0.01 -5.47 0.53
C ARG A 182 0.25 -4.11 1.14
N THR A 183 -0.82 -3.50 1.61
CA THR A 183 -0.75 -2.27 2.41
C THR A 183 0.00 -2.52 3.71
N GLY A 184 0.62 -1.45 4.23
CA GLY A 184 1.24 -1.53 5.56
C GLY A 184 0.18 -1.67 6.64
N PHE A 185 0.51 -2.40 7.71
CA PHE A 185 -0.39 -2.62 8.84
C PHE A 185 0.31 -2.35 10.17
N ILE A 186 -0.39 -1.63 11.04
CA ILE A 186 0.05 -1.35 12.41
C ILE A 186 -0.93 -2.03 13.36
N LYS A 187 -0.43 -2.95 14.19
CA LYS A 187 -1.27 -3.64 15.18
C LYS A 187 -1.90 -2.65 16.15
N GLU A 188 -3.15 -2.90 16.52
CA GLU A 188 -3.91 -2.12 17.50
C GLU A 188 -3.16 -1.91 18.83
N SER A 189 -2.37 -2.90 19.27
CA SER A 189 -1.52 -2.77 20.47
C SER A 189 -0.49 -1.65 20.38
N PHE A 190 0.05 -1.40 19.19
CA PHE A 190 0.98 -0.30 18.95
C PHE A 190 0.25 1.01 18.67
N GLN A 191 -0.95 0.96 18.09
CA GLN A 191 -1.77 2.16 17.91
C GLN A 191 -2.10 2.79 19.26
N LYS A 192 -2.53 2.00 20.26
CA LYS A 192 -2.93 2.44 21.61
C LYS A 192 -1.87 3.19 22.40
N GLN A 193 -0.59 3.09 22.02
CA GLN A 193 0.48 3.80 22.73
C GLN A 193 0.56 5.28 22.35
N PHE A 194 -0.01 5.68 21.21
CA PHE A 194 0.04 7.06 20.72
C PHE A 194 -1.25 7.82 21.07
N PRO A 195 -1.18 8.96 21.77
CA PRO A 195 -2.31 9.86 21.91
C PRO A 195 -2.56 10.61 20.59
N ASN A 196 -3.82 10.92 20.26
CA ASN A 196 -4.18 11.69 19.06
C ASN A 196 -3.51 11.16 17.77
N LEU A 197 -3.72 9.88 17.49
CA LEU A 197 -3.07 9.18 16.38
C LEU A 197 -3.90 9.27 15.10
N LEU A 198 -3.27 9.74 14.02
CA LEU A 198 -3.80 9.73 12.66
C LEU A 198 -3.01 8.71 11.83
N LEU A 199 -3.68 7.69 11.30
CA LEU A 199 -3.07 6.69 10.44
C LEU A 199 -3.27 7.03 8.98
N VAL A 200 -2.20 6.90 8.21
CA VAL A 200 -2.20 7.16 6.77
C VAL A 200 -1.69 5.93 6.04
N ASN A 201 -2.49 5.42 5.10
CA ASN A 201 -2.20 4.23 4.32
C ASN A 201 -2.59 4.41 2.85
N THR A 202 -2.09 3.55 1.99
CA THR A 202 -2.48 3.49 0.58
C THR A 202 -2.17 2.15 -0.04
N SER A 203 -3.00 1.71 -0.99
CA SER A 203 -2.71 0.51 -1.78
C SER A 203 -1.86 0.76 -3.02
N TYR A 204 -1.46 2.01 -3.30
CA TYR A 204 -0.53 2.26 -4.38
C TYR A 204 0.80 1.53 -4.15
N LYS A 205 1.39 1.06 -5.24
CA LYS A 205 2.69 0.38 -5.21
C LYS A 205 3.75 1.32 -4.64
N ARG A 206 4.44 0.86 -3.59
CA ARG A 206 5.42 1.67 -2.82
C ARG A 206 4.83 2.99 -2.30
N ALA A 207 3.52 3.02 -2.07
CA ALA A 207 2.73 4.15 -1.58
C ALA A 207 2.85 5.46 -2.37
N LEU A 208 3.43 5.45 -3.57
CA LEU A 208 3.88 6.68 -4.26
C LEU A 208 4.72 7.60 -3.35
N LEU A 209 5.46 7.03 -2.38
CA LEU A 209 6.15 7.76 -1.31
C LEU A 209 5.26 8.69 -0.47
N TYR A 210 3.94 8.57 -0.55
CA TYR A 210 2.96 9.52 -0.03
C TYR A 210 3.15 10.94 -0.59
N MET A 211 3.63 11.08 -1.83
CA MET A 211 3.94 12.38 -2.43
C MET A 211 3.03 12.72 -3.63
N GLU A 212 1.90 12.03 -3.78
CA GLU A 212 0.90 12.33 -4.81
C GLU A 212 0.29 13.72 -4.55
N ILE A 213 0.11 14.51 -5.63
CA ILE A 213 -0.20 15.94 -5.53
C ILE A 213 -1.56 16.19 -4.86
N GLN A 214 -2.60 15.46 -5.26
CA GLN A 214 -3.96 15.67 -4.73
C GLN A 214 -4.05 15.19 -3.27
N PHE A 215 -3.46 14.04 -2.98
CA PHE A 215 -3.38 13.46 -1.65
C PHE A 215 -2.63 14.37 -0.68
N PHE A 216 -1.52 14.98 -1.13
CA PHE A 216 -0.71 15.88 -0.32
C PHE A 216 -1.52 17.06 0.21
N GLU A 217 -2.23 17.78 -0.67
CA GLU A 217 -3.05 18.94 -0.28
C GLU A 217 -4.20 18.52 0.65
N MET A 218 -4.84 17.39 0.37
CA MET A 218 -5.93 16.87 1.21
C MET A 218 -5.44 16.53 2.62
N LEU A 219 -4.32 15.82 2.76
CA LEU A 219 -3.81 15.41 4.07
C LEU A 219 -3.43 16.63 4.91
N LEU A 220 -2.83 17.66 4.31
CA LEU A 220 -2.52 18.91 5.01
C LEU A 220 -3.79 19.59 5.54
N GLN A 221 -4.82 19.72 4.70
CA GLN A 221 -6.11 20.31 5.11
C GLN A 221 -6.78 19.51 6.23
N GLN A 222 -6.72 18.18 6.18
CA GLN A 222 -7.27 17.33 7.24
C GLN A 222 -6.52 17.49 8.56
N ILE A 223 -5.18 17.55 8.52
CA ILE A 223 -4.36 17.78 9.72
C ILE A 223 -4.67 19.15 10.33
N GLU A 224 -4.76 20.21 9.52
CA GLU A 224 -5.11 21.56 10.00
C GLU A 224 -6.51 21.58 10.64
N SER A 225 -7.50 21.00 9.98
CA SER A 225 -8.87 20.91 10.50
C SER A 225 -8.94 20.16 11.83
N LEU A 226 -8.21 19.05 11.97
CA LEU A 226 -8.16 18.30 13.21
C LEU A 226 -7.40 19.07 14.30
N ALA A 227 -6.31 19.76 13.93
CA ALA A 227 -5.53 20.53 14.87
C ALA A 227 -6.35 21.66 15.51
N ASP A 228 -7.15 22.36 14.71
CA ASP A 228 -8.07 23.40 15.18
C ASP A 228 -9.17 22.83 16.07
N THR A 229 -9.75 21.69 15.67
CA THR A 229 -10.87 21.04 16.39
C THR A 229 -10.45 20.59 17.80
N TYR A 230 -9.28 19.96 17.91
CA TYR A 230 -8.79 19.37 19.15
C TYR A 230 -7.75 20.24 19.88
N ARG A 231 -7.54 21.50 19.44
CA ARG A 231 -6.58 22.46 20.01
C ARG A 231 -5.15 21.93 20.10
N ILE A 232 -4.74 21.18 19.09
CA ILE A 232 -3.42 20.59 18.98
C ILE A 232 -2.45 21.66 18.49
N SER A 233 -1.31 21.81 19.17
CA SER A 233 -0.31 22.83 18.84
C SER A 233 0.93 22.28 18.14
N ARG A 234 1.08 20.94 18.11
CA ARG A 234 2.26 20.25 17.57
C ARG A 234 1.85 19.05 16.73
N VAL A 235 2.58 18.79 15.64
CA VAL A 235 2.35 17.63 14.79
C VAL A 235 3.64 16.80 14.69
N VAL A 236 3.54 15.52 15.00
CA VAL A 236 4.66 14.59 14.99
C VAL A 236 4.44 13.57 13.90
N PHE A 237 5.27 13.60 12.86
CA PHE A 237 5.20 12.65 11.76
C PHE A 237 6.05 11.42 12.06
N VAL A 238 5.47 10.23 11.92
CA VAL A 238 6.12 8.97 12.30
C VAL A 238 6.32 8.10 11.07
N GLY A 239 7.56 7.66 10.88
CA GLY A 239 7.97 6.65 9.91
C GLY A 239 8.70 5.50 10.58
N TYR A 240 8.62 4.30 9.99
CA TYR A 240 9.27 3.10 10.52
C TYR A 240 9.93 2.23 9.44
N GLY A 241 10.02 2.76 8.23
CA GLY A 241 10.69 2.14 7.09
C GLY A 241 11.01 3.19 6.04
N PRO A 242 11.68 2.81 4.94
CA PRO A 242 12.22 3.77 3.99
C PRO A 242 11.17 4.66 3.32
N ILE A 243 9.97 4.16 3.05
CA ILE A 243 8.91 4.91 2.37
C ILE A 243 8.20 5.85 3.35
N SER A 244 7.86 5.35 4.54
CA SER A 244 7.24 6.11 5.63
C SER A 244 8.18 7.16 6.24
N ASN A 245 9.48 6.86 6.35
CA ASN A 245 10.49 7.80 6.85
C ASN A 245 10.63 9.03 5.93
N ILE A 246 10.70 8.81 4.61
CA ILE A 246 10.83 9.92 3.67
C ILE A 246 9.55 10.76 3.60
N ALA A 247 8.38 10.13 3.75
CA ALA A 247 7.12 10.83 3.90
C ALA A 247 7.12 11.70 5.17
N ALA A 248 7.47 11.12 6.33
CA ALA A 248 7.53 11.85 7.60
C ALA A 248 8.43 13.09 7.52
N LEU A 249 9.62 12.96 6.93
CA LEU A 249 10.55 14.07 6.70
C LEU A 249 10.02 15.13 5.72
N TYR A 250 9.25 14.71 4.71
CA TYR A 250 8.69 15.60 3.70
C TYR A 250 7.53 16.44 4.26
N TYR A 251 6.62 15.80 5.00
CA TYR A 251 5.47 16.47 5.61
C TYR A 251 5.85 17.33 6.81
N SER A 252 6.86 16.94 7.59
CA SER A 252 7.33 17.75 8.73
C SER A 252 7.86 19.14 8.32
N LYS A 253 8.21 19.34 7.04
CA LYS A 253 8.65 20.64 6.52
C LYS A 253 7.51 21.63 6.31
N GLN A 254 6.27 21.16 6.24
CA GLN A 254 5.13 22.02 5.90
C GLN A 254 4.60 22.81 7.09
N PHE A 255 4.96 22.40 8.31
CA PHE A 255 4.50 23.03 9.55
C PHE A 255 5.68 23.55 10.36
N SER A 256 5.53 24.74 10.97
CA SER A 256 6.56 25.32 11.85
C SER A 256 6.79 24.47 13.09
N ASN A 257 5.71 24.00 13.72
CA ASN A 257 5.71 23.18 14.94
C ASN A 257 5.53 21.69 14.62
N ALA A 258 6.23 21.21 13.59
CA ALA A 258 6.30 19.78 13.31
C ALA A 258 7.66 19.17 13.61
N TYR A 259 7.60 17.88 13.95
CA TYR A 259 8.75 17.03 14.26
C TYR A 259 8.61 15.71 13.50
N ALA A 260 9.72 15.02 13.26
CA ALA A 260 9.73 13.72 12.61
C ALA A 260 10.38 12.66 13.51
N LEU A 261 9.69 11.53 13.71
CA LEU A 261 10.21 10.33 14.35
C LEU A 261 10.48 9.30 13.26
N ILE A 262 11.74 8.94 13.06
CA ILE A 262 12.14 8.04 11.97
C ILE A 262 13.12 6.98 12.45
N THR A 263 13.25 5.93 11.66
CA THR A 263 14.34 4.95 11.79
C THR A 263 15.50 5.34 10.89
N ASP A 264 16.62 4.64 10.99
CA ASP A 264 17.77 4.81 10.10
C ASP A 264 17.67 3.98 8.80
N ASP A 265 16.53 3.30 8.58
CA ASP A 265 16.25 2.52 7.39
C ASP A 265 15.81 3.43 6.23
N PHE A 266 16.67 3.55 5.22
CA PHE A 266 16.47 4.36 4.03
C PHE A 266 16.90 3.60 2.78
N LEU A 267 16.21 3.85 1.67
CA LEU A 267 16.68 3.43 0.36
C LEU A 267 17.85 4.31 -0.09
N THR A 268 18.60 3.84 -1.08
CA THR A 268 19.58 4.67 -1.76
C THR A 268 18.89 5.79 -2.55
N GLU A 269 19.61 6.89 -2.78
CA GLU A 269 19.08 8.02 -3.57
C GLU A 269 18.63 7.57 -4.97
N VAL A 270 19.37 6.64 -5.59
CA VAL A 270 19.03 6.07 -6.90
C VAL A 270 17.72 5.28 -6.85
N GLU A 271 17.50 4.50 -5.78
CA GLU A 271 16.25 3.75 -5.60
C GLU A 271 15.06 4.69 -5.39
N TYR A 272 15.20 5.71 -4.53
CA TYR A 272 14.16 6.73 -4.37
C TYR A 272 13.85 7.45 -5.69
N GLN A 273 14.89 7.84 -6.44
CA GLN A 273 14.72 8.46 -7.75
C GLN A 273 14.01 7.53 -8.73
N THR A 274 14.32 6.23 -8.71
CA THR A 274 13.64 5.24 -9.56
C THR A 274 12.15 5.14 -9.24
N VAL A 275 11.78 5.21 -7.95
CA VAL A 275 10.36 5.21 -7.53
C VAL A 275 9.65 6.48 -7.98
N ILE A 276 10.30 7.65 -7.87
CA ILE A 276 9.69 8.91 -8.34
C ILE A 276 9.62 8.96 -9.86
N ASP A 277 10.66 8.54 -10.57
CA ASP A 277 10.75 8.57 -12.03
C ASP A 277 9.61 7.80 -12.66
N ARG A 278 9.32 6.65 -12.07
CA ARG A 278 8.15 5.81 -12.32
C ARG A 278 6.83 6.60 -12.20
N TYR A 279 6.69 7.51 -11.25
CA TYR A 279 5.44 8.25 -10.96
C TYR A 279 5.50 9.77 -11.19
N ARG A 280 6.44 10.25 -12.02
CA ARG A 280 6.74 11.69 -12.21
C ARG A 280 5.55 12.59 -12.54
N LYS A 281 4.52 12.06 -13.20
CA LYS A 281 3.32 12.84 -13.58
C LYS A 281 2.35 13.06 -12.43
N ARG A 282 2.38 12.19 -11.41
CA ARG A 282 1.46 12.18 -10.27
C ARG A 282 2.08 12.72 -8.99
N VAL A 283 3.40 12.62 -8.87
CA VAL A 283 4.15 12.93 -7.65
C VAL A 283 4.81 14.30 -7.76
N ARG A 284 4.70 15.09 -6.69
CA ARG A 284 5.53 16.30 -6.54
C ARG A 284 6.93 15.88 -6.14
N TYR A 285 7.93 16.14 -6.99
CA TYR A 285 9.31 15.76 -6.68
C TYR A 285 9.95 16.80 -5.74
N PRO A 286 10.43 16.39 -4.55
CA PRO A 286 11.30 17.22 -3.74
C PRO A 286 12.74 17.09 -4.23
N VAL A 287 13.59 18.06 -3.87
CA VAL A 287 15.05 17.87 -3.99
C VAL A 287 15.48 16.93 -2.87
N PHE A 288 15.74 15.65 -3.18
CA PHE A 288 16.11 14.64 -2.17
C PHE A 288 17.31 15.06 -1.33
N LYS A 289 18.28 15.76 -1.93
CA LYS A 289 19.40 16.34 -1.18
C LYS A 289 18.94 17.21 -0.01
N GLU A 290 17.89 18.02 -0.19
CA GLU A 290 17.33 18.85 0.87
C GLU A 290 16.54 18.04 1.92
N LEU A 291 15.91 16.93 1.53
CA LEU A 291 15.27 16.02 2.50
C LEU A 291 16.31 15.26 3.32
N LEU A 292 17.36 14.78 2.67
CA LEU A 292 18.46 14.08 3.32
C LEU A 292 19.23 15.00 4.27
N LEU A 293 19.36 16.29 3.97
CA LEU A 293 19.91 17.29 4.91
C LEU A 293 19.07 17.37 6.19
N HIS A 294 17.74 17.35 6.07
CA HIS A 294 16.84 17.40 7.23
C HIS A 294 16.94 16.17 8.13
N ARG A 295 17.32 15.00 7.59
CA ARG A 295 17.61 13.83 8.42
C ARG A 295 18.66 14.13 9.49
N PHE A 296 19.56 15.08 9.24
CA PHE A 296 20.61 15.47 10.19
C PHE A 296 20.25 16.69 11.06
N ASN A 297 19.00 17.16 11.05
CA ASN A 297 18.57 18.25 11.94
C ASN A 297 18.10 17.69 13.30
N PRO A 298 18.96 17.71 14.35
CA PRO A 298 18.64 17.09 15.64
C PRO A 298 17.53 17.82 16.41
N GLN A 299 17.17 19.04 16.01
CA GLN A 299 16.11 19.83 16.67
C GLN A 299 14.71 19.48 16.16
N LYS A 300 14.62 18.87 14.98
CA LYS A 300 13.34 18.57 14.32
C LYS A 300 13.14 17.09 14.03
N VAL A 301 14.21 16.30 14.07
CA VAL A 301 14.19 14.88 13.73
C VAL A 301 14.80 14.07 14.86
N MET A 302 14.05 13.08 15.35
CA MET A 302 14.50 12.13 16.36
C MET A 302 14.57 10.72 15.74
N TYR A 303 15.72 10.09 15.92
CA TYR A 303 15.91 8.68 15.63
C TYR A 303 15.55 7.85 16.85
N TYR A 304 14.47 7.08 16.78
CA TYR A 304 14.04 6.22 17.90
C TYR A 304 14.58 4.79 17.78
N VAL A 305 15.09 4.43 16.59
CA VAL A 305 15.88 3.22 16.36
C VAL A 305 17.09 3.59 15.52
N GLU A 306 18.26 3.33 16.06
CA GLU A 306 19.48 3.21 15.29
C GLU A 306 19.71 1.72 15.04
N SER A 307 19.80 1.30 13.78
CA SER A 307 20.34 0.00 13.44
C SER A 307 21.79 0.02 13.86
N ASP A 308 22.10 -0.73 14.91
CA ASP A 308 23.43 -1.28 15.04
C ASP A 308 23.79 -1.87 13.67
N SER A 309 24.81 -1.31 13.05
CA SER A 309 25.38 -1.68 11.74
C SER A 309 25.94 -3.11 11.69
N LYS A 310 25.28 -4.08 12.34
CA LYS A 310 25.45 -5.48 12.05
C LYS A 310 24.83 -5.70 10.69
N LYS A 311 25.71 -5.92 9.70
CA LYS A 311 25.44 -6.80 8.56
C LYS A 311 24.80 -8.07 9.12
N SER A 312 23.48 -8.04 9.23
CA SER A 312 22.66 -9.16 9.64
C SER A 312 22.97 -10.27 8.64
N GLU A 313 23.29 -11.48 9.10
CA GLU A 313 23.31 -12.66 8.23
C GLU A 313 21.95 -12.85 7.51
N PHE A 314 20.92 -12.13 7.97
CA PHE A 314 19.58 -12.06 7.42
C PHE A 314 19.28 -10.77 6.62
N ALA A 315 20.28 -10.00 6.17
CA ALA A 315 20.06 -8.81 5.34
C ALA A 315 19.17 -9.11 4.11
N ASN A 316 19.27 -10.34 3.57
CA ASN A 316 18.45 -10.83 2.47
C ASN A 316 17.01 -11.21 2.85
N PHE A 317 16.64 -11.14 4.13
CA PHE A 317 15.30 -11.44 4.65
C PHE A 317 14.72 -10.28 5.47
N ASP A 318 15.49 -9.21 5.72
CA ASP A 318 15.03 -8.05 6.49
C ASP A 318 13.79 -7.39 5.85
N TYR A 319 13.62 -7.51 4.52
CA TYR A 319 12.42 -7.04 3.83
C TYR A 319 11.15 -7.86 4.15
N LEU A 320 11.28 -9.08 4.71
CA LEU A 320 10.15 -9.93 5.13
C LEU A 320 9.74 -9.66 6.58
N LEU A 321 10.52 -8.88 7.33
CA LEU A 321 10.22 -8.57 8.72
C LEU A 321 9.13 -7.50 8.80
N GLU A 322 8.16 -7.73 9.68
CA GLU A 322 7.08 -6.78 9.94
C GLU A 322 7.66 -5.53 10.65
N LYS A 323 8.02 -4.49 9.90
CA LYS A 323 8.75 -3.32 10.43
C LYS A 323 7.96 -2.51 11.46
N SER A 324 6.64 -2.64 11.51
CA SER A 324 5.79 -1.93 12.48
C SER A 324 6.10 -2.29 13.94
N PHE A 325 6.79 -3.41 14.20
CA PHE A 325 7.31 -3.75 15.54
C PHE A 325 8.28 -2.69 16.09
N LEU A 326 8.96 -1.94 15.23
CA LEU A 326 9.89 -0.89 15.66
C LEU A 326 9.17 0.23 16.42
N LEU A 327 7.89 0.48 16.11
CA LEU A 327 7.09 1.51 16.78
C LEU A 327 6.99 1.27 18.29
N GLN A 328 7.09 0.03 18.78
CA GLN A 328 7.07 -0.28 20.21
C GLN A 328 8.24 0.37 20.99
N LYS A 329 9.33 0.71 20.30
CA LYS A 329 10.49 1.36 20.93
C LYS A 329 10.26 2.85 21.21
N ILE A 330 9.21 3.45 20.66
CA ILE A 330 8.87 4.86 20.89
C ILE A 330 8.27 4.99 22.29
N GLN A 331 8.93 5.77 23.14
CA GLN A 331 8.39 6.17 24.44
C GLN A 331 7.86 7.60 24.36
N ILE A 332 6.55 7.78 24.45
CA ILE A 332 5.89 9.09 24.27
C ILE A 332 6.42 10.14 25.24
N GLU A 333 6.63 9.78 26.51
CA GLU A 333 7.21 10.70 27.51
C GLU A 333 8.59 11.23 27.10
N GLN A 334 9.45 10.36 26.53
CA GLN A 334 10.77 10.76 26.06
C GLN A 334 10.67 11.67 24.84
N VAL A 335 9.75 11.37 23.92
CA VAL A 335 9.49 12.18 22.74
C VAL A 335 9.01 13.58 23.13
N GLU A 336 8.04 13.69 24.03
CA GLU A 336 7.49 14.99 24.45
C GLU A 336 8.51 15.84 25.21
N ASN A 337 9.36 15.21 26.04
CA ASN A 337 10.48 15.91 26.68
C ASN A 337 11.46 16.44 25.62
N TRP A 338 11.85 15.60 24.66
CA TRP A 338 12.73 16.01 23.56
C TRP A 338 12.13 17.13 22.72
N ILE A 339 10.83 17.06 22.40
CA ILE A 339 10.13 18.12 21.67
C ILE A 339 10.20 19.43 22.44
N THR A 340 9.90 19.40 23.75
CA THR A 340 9.88 20.59 24.61
C THR A 340 11.28 21.22 24.74
N ASP A 341 12.34 20.40 24.79
CA ASP A 341 13.73 20.88 24.80
C ASP A 341 14.17 21.55 23.48
N ASN A 342 13.48 21.23 22.38
CA ASN A 342 13.79 21.72 21.03
C ASN A 342 12.71 22.64 20.45
N GLU A 343 11.74 23.08 21.27
CA GLU A 343 10.84 24.17 20.92
C GLU A 343 11.63 25.48 20.92
N ILE A 344 11.61 26.17 19.77
CA ILE A 344 12.28 27.47 19.56
C ILE A 344 11.23 28.56 19.49
#